data_AF-A0A1G4E6N6-F1
#
_entry.id   AF-A0A1G4E6N6-F1
#
_cell.length_a   1.000
_cell.length_b   1.000
_cell.length_c   1.000
_cell.angle_alpha   90.00
_cell.angle_beta   90.00
_cell.angle_gamma   90.00
#
_symmetry.space_group_name_H-M   'P 1'
#
loop_
_entity.id
_entity.type
_entity.pdbx_description
1 polymer ?
#
loop_
_entity_poly.entity_id
_entity_poly.type
_entity_poly.pdbx_seq_one_letter_code
_entity_poly.pdbx_strand_id
1 'polypeptide(L)'
;MGGESMYNLGSRSLGYKTLFSDYHSKVESDHDNVCQTFMETNSIRSNTFQLNCNKSLNYLQDLEENGYTDIKQAQGTLYLYFWLYDKELKNVEYTGDRIDIYMKLLDSCFSNLHYNIVTTYQSNIRANNFEILKKLYDLYYKFDKIEHDNECKETKYECAKKCVDLYKEYIEDCHNKFNADFCNELEIFRNQFNGFISSKSEFNDKDLYIPWNIFSRKSFTPFGPWFRDRSKRKPKFYSNIANEQPEILQATRISRMPDIKPYNISYMSM
;
A
#
# COMPACT_ATOMS: atom_id res chain seq x y z
N MET A 1 -1.99 -9.33 19.50
CA MET A 1 -2.69 -8.02 19.40
C MET A 1 -1.89 -7.19 18.40
N GLY A 2 -2.30 -7.18 17.13
CA GLY A 2 -1.66 -6.33 16.12
C GLY A 2 -2.35 -4.97 16.18
N GLY A 3 -1.60 -3.91 16.49
CA GLY A 3 -2.11 -2.54 16.40
C GLY A 3 -2.50 -2.20 14.96
N GLU A 4 -3.44 -1.28 14.80
CA GLU A 4 -3.69 -0.67 13.50
C GLU A 4 -2.41 -0.03 12.96
N SER A 5 -2.20 -0.14 11.65
CA SER A 5 -1.00 0.34 10.97
C SER A 5 -1.41 1.10 9.73
N MET A 6 -0.71 2.20 9.43
CA MET A 6 -0.90 2.98 8.19
C MET A 6 -0.72 2.13 6.92
N TYR A 7 0.03 1.03 7.03
CA TYR A 7 0.26 0.08 5.94
C TYR A 7 -0.89 -0.91 5.76
N ASN A 8 -1.74 -1.15 6.77
CA ASN A 8 -2.77 -2.19 6.70
C ASN A 8 -4.01 -1.68 5.93
N LEU A 9 -4.08 -2.01 4.64
CA LEU A 9 -5.20 -1.71 3.73
C LEU A 9 -5.97 -2.99 3.33
N GLY A 10 -5.51 -4.15 3.81
CA GLY A 10 -6.06 -5.48 3.55
C GLY A 10 -7.52 -5.72 3.93
N SER A 11 -8.18 -4.76 4.58
CA SER A 11 -9.60 -4.78 4.88
C SER A 11 -10.42 -3.74 4.12
N ARG A 12 -9.86 -3.14 3.04
CA ARG A 12 -10.47 -2.13 2.14
C ARG A 12 -11.76 -1.57 2.72
N SER A 13 -11.60 -0.70 3.72
CA SER A 13 -12.71 -0.28 4.57
C SER A 13 -13.81 0.38 3.73
N LEU A 14 -15.07 0.12 4.10
CA LEU A 14 -16.29 0.68 3.48
C LEU A 14 -16.20 2.19 3.18
N GLY A 15 -15.40 2.94 3.97
CA GLY A 15 -15.14 4.37 3.76
C GLY A 15 -14.68 4.72 2.34
N TYR A 16 -13.79 3.96 1.69
CA TYR A 16 -13.31 4.37 0.36
C TYR A 16 -14.38 4.27 -0.73
N LYS A 17 -15.35 3.36 -0.56
CA LYS A 17 -16.44 3.16 -1.51
C LYS A 17 -17.32 4.40 -1.65
N THR A 18 -17.45 5.22 -0.59
CA THR A 18 -18.30 6.43 -0.63
C THR A 18 -17.74 7.47 -1.62
N LEU A 19 -16.43 7.53 -1.82
CA LEU A 19 -15.80 8.38 -2.86
C LEU A 19 -16.22 7.99 -4.29
N PHE A 20 -16.57 6.73 -4.51
CA PHE A 20 -17.07 6.23 -5.79
C PHE A 20 -18.60 6.25 -5.88
N SER A 21 -19.29 6.54 -4.78
CA SER A 21 -20.74 6.67 -4.73
C SER A 21 -21.18 8.08 -5.14
N ASP A 22 -22.32 8.18 -5.83
CA ASP A 22 -22.96 9.46 -6.17
C ASP A 22 -23.83 10.00 -5.01
N TYR A 23 -23.86 9.33 -3.85
CA TYR A 23 -24.89 9.54 -2.83
C TYR A 23 -24.70 10.72 -1.87
N HIS A 24 -23.74 11.63 -2.09
CA HIS A 24 -23.64 12.85 -1.28
C HIS A 24 -24.55 13.95 -1.85
N SER A 25 -25.86 13.78 -1.65
CA SER A 25 -26.92 14.59 -2.27
C SER A 25 -27.28 15.87 -1.51
N LYS A 26 -26.46 16.29 -0.53
CA LYS A 26 -26.60 17.61 0.08
C LYS A 26 -25.23 18.23 0.29
N VAL A 27 -24.89 19.16 -0.60
CA VAL A 27 -23.73 20.04 -0.41
C VAL A 27 -24.06 20.95 0.77
N GLU A 28 -23.27 20.89 1.84
CA GLU A 28 -23.35 21.85 2.93
C GLU A 28 -22.91 23.23 2.40
N SER A 29 -23.62 24.30 2.78
CA SER A 29 -23.30 25.67 2.31
C SER A 29 -21.86 26.06 2.64
N ASP A 30 -21.33 25.55 3.75
CA ASP A 30 -19.99 25.89 4.23
C ASP A 30 -18.92 25.22 3.38
N HIS A 31 -19.16 23.98 2.88
CA HIS A 31 -18.24 23.33 1.95
C HIS A 31 -18.14 24.08 0.64
N ASP A 32 -19.28 24.53 0.10
CA ASP A 32 -19.34 25.26 -1.16
C ASP A 32 -18.53 26.56 -1.09
N ASN A 33 -18.69 27.31 0.00
CA ASN A 33 -17.93 28.54 0.27
C ASN A 33 -16.43 28.27 0.39
N VAL A 34 -16.02 27.21 1.10
CA VAL A 34 -14.61 26.84 1.25
C VAL A 34 -14.01 26.46 -0.09
N CYS A 35 -14.71 25.63 -0.88
CA CYS A 35 -14.26 25.22 -2.21
C CYS A 35 -14.14 26.39 -3.17
N GLN A 36 -15.12 27.30 -3.18
CA GLN A 36 -15.08 28.50 -4.03
C GLN A 36 -13.88 29.38 -3.66
N THR A 37 -13.72 29.69 -2.37
CA THR A 37 -12.60 30.51 -1.87
C THR A 37 -11.25 29.86 -2.20
N PHE A 38 -11.16 28.54 -2.05
CA PHE A 38 -9.95 27.78 -2.36
C PHE A 38 -9.60 27.86 -3.86
N MET A 39 -10.59 27.68 -4.74
CA MET A 39 -10.41 27.79 -6.18
C MET A 39 -9.94 29.18 -6.60
N GLU A 40 -10.56 30.24 -6.07
CA GLU A 40 -10.17 31.63 -6.32
C GLU A 40 -8.73 31.90 -5.88
N THR A 41 -8.38 31.50 -4.65
CA THR A 41 -7.04 31.70 -4.07
C THR A 41 -5.94 30.97 -4.85
N ASN A 42 -6.24 29.80 -5.39
CA ASN A 42 -5.28 28.97 -6.12
C ASN A 42 -5.41 29.07 -7.65
N SER A 43 -6.21 30.03 -8.15
CA SER A 43 -6.43 30.26 -9.58
C SER A 43 -6.93 29.02 -10.35
N ILE A 44 -7.69 28.14 -9.68
CA ILE A 44 -8.26 26.93 -10.30
C ILE A 44 -9.56 27.31 -11.00
N ARG A 45 -9.61 27.14 -12.32
CA ARG A 45 -10.80 27.41 -13.14
C ARG A 45 -11.39 26.11 -13.68
N SER A 46 -12.26 25.48 -12.91
CA SER A 46 -12.92 24.23 -13.31
C SER A 46 -14.26 24.06 -12.58
N ASN A 47 -15.36 23.98 -13.33
CA ASN A 47 -16.67 23.72 -12.74
C ASN A 47 -16.78 22.29 -12.17
N THR A 48 -16.03 21.33 -12.72
CA THR A 48 -15.97 19.97 -12.16
C THR A 48 -15.19 19.94 -10.86
N PHE A 49 -14.21 20.84 -10.70
CA PHE A 49 -13.44 20.99 -9.47
C PHE A 49 -14.33 21.37 -8.30
N GLN A 50 -15.23 22.36 -8.45
CA GLN A 50 -16.13 22.76 -7.37
C GLN A 50 -16.96 21.56 -6.87
N LEU A 51 -17.54 20.79 -7.79
CA LEU A 51 -18.34 19.61 -7.47
C LEU A 51 -17.49 18.54 -6.75
N ASN A 52 -16.31 18.22 -7.29
CA ASN A 52 -15.43 17.20 -6.73
C ASN A 52 -14.77 17.65 -5.42
N CYS A 53 -14.56 18.95 -5.23
CA CYS A 53 -14.12 19.56 -3.97
C CYS A 53 -15.22 19.41 -2.91
N ASN A 54 -16.47 19.78 -3.20
CA ASN A 54 -17.59 19.57 -2.28
C ASN A 54 -17.75 18.10 -1.89
N LYS A 55 -17.61 17.19 -2.86
CA LYS A 55 -17.60 15.74 -2.60
C LYS A 55 -16.44 15.32 -1.69
N SER A 56 -15.26 15.90 -1.87
CA SER A 56 -14.08 15.66 -1.04
C SER A 56 -14.30 16.12 0.41
N LEU A 57 -14.92 17.29 0.61
CA LEU A 57 -15.19 17.83 1.94
C LEU A 57 -16.25 17.02 2.68
N ASN A 58 -17.32 16.61 2.01
CA ASN A 58 -18.30 15.66 2.57
C ASN A 58 -17.66 14.34 3.02
N TYR A 59 -16.70 13.83 2.24
CA TYR A 59 -15.96 12.63 2.61
C TYR A 59 -15.06 12.86 3.84
N LEU A 60 -14.37 14.01 3.93
CA LEU A 60 -13.56 14.35 5.11
C LEU A 60 -14.42 14.53 6.37
N GLN A 61 -15.62 15.10 6.23
CA GLN A 61 -16.58 15.21 7.32
C GLN A 61 -17.05 13.84 7.81
N ASP A 62 -17.38 12.93 6.87
CA ASP A 62 -17.74 11.55 7.19
C ASP A 62 -16.60 10.84 7.96
N LEU A 63 -15.35 11.08 7.58
CA LEU A 63 -14.19 10.56 8.31
C LEU A 63 -14.04 11.17 9.72
N GLU A 64 -14.34 12.45 9.89
CA GLU A 64 -14.27 13.16 11.19
C GLU A 64 -15.39 12.69 12.14
N GLU A 65 -16.63 12.56 11.65
CA GLU A 65 -17.82 12.41 12.49
C GLU A 65 -18.18 10.96 12.83
N ASN A 66 -17.82 9.97 12.00
CA ASN A 66 -18.27 8.58 12.19
C ASN A 66 -17.40 7.73 13.13
N GLY A 67 -16.62 8.36 14.01
CA GLY A 67 -15.86 7.66 15.05
C GLY A 67 -14.77 6.72 14.54
N TYR A 68 -14.24 6.99 13.35
CA TYR A 68 -13.07 6.28 12.82
C TYR A 68 -11.84 6.55 13.69
N THR A 69 -10.93 5.58 13.76
CA THR A 69 -9.65 5.77 14.45
C THR A 69 -8.78 6.81 13.73
N ASP A 70 -7.86 7.44 14.46
CA ASP A 70 -6.89 8.39 13.88
C ASP A 70 -6.16 7.81 12.67
N ILE A 71 -5.80 6.52 12.75
CA ILE A 71 -5.17 5.81 11.64
C ILE A 71 -6.13 5.78 10.46
N LYS A 72 -7.37 5.29 10.63
CA LYS A 72 -8.37 5.22 9.54
C LYS A 72 -8.68 6.58 8.93
N GLN A 73 -8.76 7.63 9.73
CA GLN A 73 -8.91 9.00 9.25
C GLN A 73 -7.72 9.43 8.38
N ALA A 74 -6.48 9.17 8.83
CA ALA A 74 -5.28 9.47 8.05
C ALA A 74 -5.21 8.62 6.76
N GLN A 75 -5.59 7.33 6.82
CA GLN A 75 -5.66 6.47 5.64
C GLN A 75 -6.67 7.03 4.62
N GLY A 76 -7.89 7.36 5.06
CA GLY A 76 -8.92 7.97 4.21
C GLY A 76 -8.51 9.29 3.62
N THR A 77 -7.86 10.14 4.40
CA THR A 77 -7.36 11.43 3.92
C THR A 77 -6.24 11.25 2.88
N LEU A 78 -5.35 10.27 3.03
CA LEU A 78 -4.36 9.96 1.98
C LEU A 78 -5.03 9.38 0.73
N TYR A 79 -6.02 8.52 0.92
CA TYR A 79 -6.75 7.91 -0.18
C TYR A 79 -7.49 8.97 -1.01
N LEU A 80 -8.11 9.96 -0.36
CA LEU A 80 -8.77 11.09 -0.99
C LEU A 80 -7.82 11.86 -1.92
N TYR A 81 -6.55 12.03 -1.55
CA TYR A 81 -5.56 12.69 -2.41
C TYR A 81 -5.49 12.04 -3.79
N PHE A 82 -5.44 10.70 -3.86
CA PHE A 82 -5.38 9.99 -5.15
C PHE A 82 -6.65 10.15 -5.96
N TRP A 83 -7.81 10.09 -5.30
CA TRP A 83 -9.09 10.32 -5.94
C TRP A 83 -9.19 11.73 -6.52
N LEU A 84 -8.88 12.76 -5.73
CA LEU A 84 -8.96 14.15 -6.17
C LEU A 84 -7.88 14.47 -7.21
N TYR A 85 -6.69 13.87 -7.09
CA TYR A 85 -5.64 13.97 -8.10
C TYR A 85 -6.11 13.47 -9.45
N ASP A 86 -6.72 12.28 -9.47
CA ASP A 86 -7.16 11.66 -10.71
C ASP A 86 -8.35 12.39 -11.33
N LYS A 87 -9.29 12.90 -10.53
CA LYS A 87 -10.44 13.64 -11.07
C LYS A 87 -10.10 15.07 -11.48
N GLU A 88 -9.20 15.73 -10.76
CA GLU A 88 -9.02 17.17 -10.88
C GLU A 88 -7.55 17.61 -10.90
N LEU A 89 -6.74 17.29 -9.88
CA LEU A 89 -5.43 17.96 -9.70
C LEU A 89 -4.43 17.67 -10.83
N LYS A 90 -4.51 16.50 -11.48
CA LYS A 90 -3.65 16.17 -12.62
C LYS A 90 -3.81 17.14 -13.80
N ASN A 91 -4.96 17.81 -13.90
CA ASN A 91 -5.30 18.75 -14.97
C ASN A 91 -5.08 20.22 -14.58
N VAL A 92 -4.78 20.51 -13.31
CA VAL A 92 -4.54 21.87 -12.84
C VAL A 92 -3.19 22.37 -13.34
N GLU A 93 -3.16 23.58 -13.92
CA GLU A 93 -1.93 24.28 -14.29
C GLU A 93 -1.16 24.70 -13.03
N TYR A 94 -0.20 23.88 -12.63
CA TYR A 94 0.65 24.12 -11.46
C TYR A 94 2.05 23.56 -11.67
N THR A 95 3.07 24.32 -11.28
CA THR A 95 4.48 23.95 -11.47
C THR A 95 5.09 23.20 -10.28
N GLY A 96 4.43 23.18 -9.13
CA GLY A 96 4.85 22.44 -7.93
C GLY A 96 4.25 21.03 -7.85
N ASP A 97 4.47 20.35 -6.72
CA ASP A 97 3.88 19.04 -6.48
C ASP A 97 2.37 19.19 -6.24
N ARG A 98 1.56 18.31 -6.85
CA ARG A 98 0.11 18.35 -6.68
C ARG A 98 -0.34 18.08 -5.25
N ILE A 99 0.51 17.40 -4.46
CA ILE A 99 0.26 17.27 -3.02
C ILE A 99 0.23 18.62 -2.33
N ASP A 100 0.97 19.63 -2.79
CA ASP A 100 0.99 20.97 -2.16
C ASP A 100 -0.37 21.65 -2.29
N ILE A 101 -1.05 21.48 -3.43
CA ILE A 101 -2.43 21.96 -3.64
C ILE A 101 -3.37 21.24 -2.68
N TYR A 102 -3.22 19.92 -2.54
CA TYR A 102 -4.04 19.14 -1.63
C TYR A 102 -3.85 19.54 -0.16
N MET A 103 -2.61 19.79 0.27
CA MET A 103 -2.32 20.24 1.64
C MET A 103 -2.94 21.61 1.92
N LYS A 104 -2.92 22.55 0.96
CA LYS A 104 -3.63 23.82 1.09
C LYS A 104 -5.15 23.65 1.22
N LEU A 105 -5.73 22.66 0.54
CA LEU A 105 -7.16 22.36 0.67
C LEU A 105 -7.46 21.87 2.09
N LEU A 106 -6.65 20.95 2.61
CA LEU A 106 -6.76 20.50 4.00
C LEU A 106 -6.62 21.66 4.98
N ASP A 107 -5.62 22.52 4.83
CA ASP A 107 -5.45 23.71 5.69
C ASP A 107 -6.67 24.64 5.65
N SER A 108 -7.34 24.73 4.51
CA SER A 108 -8.60 25.48 4.35
C SER A 108 -9.74 24.82 5.13
N CYS A 109 -9.82 23.49 5.13
CA CYS A 109 -10.78 22.74 5.96
C CYS A 109 -10.53 22.96 7.45
N PHE A 110 -9.27 22.91 7.91
CA PHE A 110 -8.94 23.18 9.31
C PHE A 110 -9.32 24.61 9.73
N SER A 111 -8.99 25.59 8.89
CA SER A 111 -9.17 27.01 9.23
C SER A 111 -10.65 27.43 9.22
N ASN A 112 -11.45 26.89 8.30
CA ASN A 112 -12.82 27.36 8.06
C ASN A 112 -13.89 26.39 8.58
N LEU A 113 -13.61 25.08 8.63
CA LEU A 113 -14.56 24.05 9.07
C LEU A 113 -14.14 23.42 10.42
N HIS A 114 -12.95 23.74 10.92
CA HIS A 114 -12.41 23.22 12.19
C HIS A 114 -12.29 21.70 12.25
N TYR A 115 -12.08 21.04 11.11
CA TYR A 115 -11.87 19.59 11.05
C TYR A 115 -10.48 19.22 11.59
N ASN A 116 -10.43 18.37 12.62
CA ASN A 116 -9.17 17.93 13.21
C ASN A 116 -8.43 16.92 12.32
N ILE A 117 -9.12 16.35 11.32
CA ILE A 117 -8.57 15.41 10.33
C ILE A 117 -7.23 15.84 9.74
N VAL A 118 -6.97 17.14 9.61
CA VAL A 118 -5.69 17.68 9.14
C VAL A 118 -4.55 17.37 10.10
N THR A 119 -4.78 17.60 11.39
CA THR A 119 -3.80 17.28 12.45
C THR A 119 -3.62 15.76 12.58
N THR A 120 -4.70 15.00 12.44
CA THR A 120 -4.67 13.54 12.40
C THR A 120 -3.83 13.02 11.22
N TYR A 121 -4.04 13.58 10.02
CA TYR A 121 -3.26 13.25 8.84
C TYR A 121 -1.77 13.55 9.03
N GLN A 122 -1.42 14.77 9.47
CA GLN A 122 -0.04 15.21 9.64
C GLN A 122 0.72 14.43 10.75
N SER A 123 0.03 13.97 11.79
CA SER A 123 0.65 13.19 12.86
C SER A 123 1.03 11.76 12.43
N ASN A 124 0.23 11.17 11.54
CA ASN A 124 0.39 9.80 11.05
C ASN A 124 1.18 9.69 9.74
N ILE A 125 1.14 10.71 8.88
CA ILE A 125 1.78 10.75 7.57
C ILE A 125 2.87 11.82 7.57
N ARG A 126 4.11 11.36 7.49
CA ARG A 126 5.35 12.16 7.57
C ARG A 126 6.16 11.98 6.30
N ALA A 127 7.06 12.91 6.01
CA ALA A 127 7.89 12.85 4.79
C ALA A 127 8.62 11.51 4.59
N ASN A 128 9.06 10.84 5.68
CA ASN A 128 9.80 9.59 5.60
C ASN A 128 8.95 8.34 5.32
N ASN A 129 7.64 8.35 5.61
CA ASN A 129 6.73 7.25 5.28
C ASN A 129 5.81 7.59 4.10
N PHE A 130 5.64 8.88 3.77
CA PHE A 130 4.77 9.35 2.71
C PHE A 130 5.10 8.71 1.37
N GLU A 131 6.36 8.66 0.95
CA GLU A 131 6.72 8.06 -0.35
C GLU A 131 6.35 6.57 -0.46
N ILE A 132 6.44 5.82 0.65
CA ILE A 132 6.09 4.40 0.68
C ILE A 132 4.57 4.22 0.72
N LEU A 133 3.89 5.00 1.57
CA LEU A 133 2.44 5.00 1.65
C LEU A 133 1.83 5.45 0.32
N LYS A 134 2.39 6.47 -0.33
CA LYS A 134 1.94 6.97 -1.63
C LYS A 134 1.88 5.84 -2.67
N LYS A 135 2.89 4.97 -2.71
CA LYS A 135 2.89 3.80 -3.61
C LYS A 135 1.78 2.80 -3.30
N LEU A 136 1.61 2.44 -2.02
CA LEU A 136 0.53 1.52 -1.62
C LEU A 136 -0.85 2.09 -1.95
N TYR A 137 -1.09 3.33 -1.57
CA TYR A 137 -2.40 3.95 -1.69
C TYR A 137 -2.74 4.23 -3.16
N ASP A 138 -1.77 4.59 -4.00
CA ASP A 138 -1.97 4.66 -5.46
C ASP A 138 -2.37 3.30 -6.04
N LEU A 139 -1.72 2.22 -5.60
CA LEU A 139 -2.00 0.86 -6.07
C LEU A 139 -3.42 0.42 -5.68
N TYR A 140 -3.79 0.61 -4.41
CA TYR A 140 -5.14 0.32 -3.92
C TYR A 140 -6.20 1.20 -4.58
N TYR A 141 -5.93 2.50 -4.74
CA TYR A 141 -6.82 3.42 -5.44
C TYR A 141 -7.13 2.95 -6.86
N LYS A 142 -6.12 2.56 -7.63
CA LYS A 142 -6.33 2.03 -8.99
C LYS A 142 -7.10 0.72 -8.98
N PHE A 143 -6.87 -0.14 -8.00
CA PHE A 143 -7.62 -1.38 -7.88
C PHE A 143 -9.10 -1.13 -7.56
N ASP A 144 -9.41 -0.27 -6.58
CA ASP A 144 -10.79 0.07 -6.24
C ASP A 144 -11.49 0.82 -7.38
N LYS A 145 -10.76 1.63 -8.15
CA LYS A 145 -11.27 2.25 -9.38
C LYS A 145 -11.73 1.21 -10.40
N ILE A 146 -11.03 0.08 -10.54
CA ILE A 146 -11.46 -1.03 -11.42
C ILE A 146 -12.75 -1.67 -10.92
N GLU A 147 -12.92 -1.77 -9.60
CA GLU A 147 -14.06 -2.45 -8.99
C GLU A 147 -15.32 -1.57 -8.89
N HIS A 148 -15.15 -0.27 -8.69
CA HIS A 148 -16.22 0.64 -8.30
C HIS A 148 -16.43 1.81 -9.24
N ASP A 149 -15.41 2.29 -9.96
CA ASP A 149 -15.54 3.42 -10.87
C ASP A 149 -15.99 2.95 -12.27
N ASN A 150 -16.85 3.75 -12.90
CA ASN A 150 -17.29 3.50 -14.27
C ASN A 150 -16.23 3.85 -15.32
N GLU A 151 -15.19 4.62 -14.97
CA GLU A 151 -14.14 5.02 -15.93
C GLU A 151 -13.38 3.83 -16.52
N CYS A 152 -13.17 2.76 -15.73
CA CYS A 152 -12.54 1.55 -16.21
C CYS A 152 -13.53 0.56 -16.83
N LYS A 153 -14.82 0.87 -16.94
CA LYS A 153 -15.86 -0.09 -17.33
C LYS A 153 -15.62 -0.72 -18.72
N GLU A 154 -15.19 0.09 -19.68
CA GLU A 154 -14.90 -0.36 -21.05
C GLU A 154 -13.44 -0.81 -21.24
N THR A 155 -12.54 -0.39 -20.35
CA THR A 155 -11.09 -0.66 -20.42
C THR A 155 -10.59 -1.39 -19.18
N LYS A 156 -11.39 -2.32 -18.63
CA LYS A 156 -11.08 -3.00 -17.35
C LYS A 156 -9.76 -3.76 -17.44
N TYR A 157 -9.50 -4.40 -18.58
CA TYR A 157 -8.26 -5.13 -18.82
C TYR A 157 -7.05 -4.19 -18.78
N GLU A 158 -7.10 -3.06 -19.47
CA GLU A 158 -6.02 -2.08 -19.50
C GLU A 158 -5.79 -1.45 -18.12
N CYS A 159 -6.86 -1.17 -17.36
CA CYS A 159 -6.74 -0.70 -15.99
C CYS A 159 -6.10 -1.77 -15.08
N ALA A 160 -6.53 -3.04 -15.19
CA ALA A 160 -5.95 -4.15 -14.43
C ALA A 160 -4.47 -4.34 -14.77
N LYS A 161 -4.10 -4.26 -16.05
CA LYS A 161 -2.71 -4.36 -16.50
C LYS A 161 -1.82 -3.27 -15.91
N LYS A 162 -2.28 -2.01 -15.91
CA LYS A 162 -1.57 -0.90 -15.25
C LYS A 162 -1.35 -1.17 -13.76
N CYS A 163 -2.33 -1.78 -13.09
CA CYS A 163 -2.21 -2.16 -11.68
C CYS A 163 -1.11 -3.21 -11.46
N VAL A 164 -1.05 -4.23 -12.34
CA VAL A 164 0.00 -5.25 -12.33
C VAL A 164 1.38 -4.65 -12.60
N ASP A 165 1.49 -3.73 -13.55
CA ASP A 165 2.76 -3.08 -13.88
C ASP A 165 3.30 -2.23 -12.72
N LEU A 166 2.42 -1.49 -12.03
CA LEU A 166 2.79 -0.74 -10.82
C LEU A 166 3.20 -1.66 -9.68
N TYR A 167 2.49 -2.77 -9.47
CA TYR A 167 2.89 -3.76 -8.48
C TYR A 167 4.32 -4.26 -8.75
N LYS A 168 4.65 -4.59 -10.01
CA LYS A 168 6.00 -5.05 -10.39
C LYS A 168 7.06 -3.99 -10.13
N GLU A 169 6.75 -2.71 -10.31
CA GLU A 169 7.68 -1.63 -9.95
C GLU A 169 7.85 -1.54 -8.42
N TYR A 170 6.75 -1.58 -7.68
CA TYR A 170 6.75 -1.34 -6.23
C TYR A 170 7.34 -2.51 -5.45
N ILE A 171 7.24 -3.74 -5.95
CA ILE A 171 7.85 -4.91 -5.31
C ILE A 171 9.39 -4.89 -5.39
N GLU A 172 9.98 -4.15 -6.32
CA GLU A 172 11.44 -3.95 -6.34
C GLU A 172 11.93 -3.10 -5.15
N ASP A 173 11.11 -2.18 -4.65
CA ASP A 173 11.45 -1.43 -3.42
C ASP A 173 11.45 -2.33 -2.19
N CYS A 174 10.65 -3.41 -2.19
CA CYS A 174 10.74 -4.44 -1.17
C CYS A 174 12.09 -5.14 -1.15
N HIS A 175 12.70 -5.33 -2.32
CA HIS A 175 14.03 -5.92 -2.44
C HIS A 175 15.13 -4.97 -1.93
N ASN A 176 14.97 -3.66 -2.14
CA ASN A 176 16.03 -2.68 -1.96
C ASN A 176 16.04 -1.96 -0.60
N LYS A 177 14.87 -1.64 -0.04
CA LYS A 177 14.75 -0.80 1.16
C LYS A 177 14.29 -1.56 2.41
N PHE A 178 13.79 -2.79 2.22
CA PHE A 178 13.30 -3.70 3.26
C PHE A 178 12.40 -3.02 4.32
N ASN A 179 11.23 -2.56 3.90
CA ASN A 179 10.14 -2.19 4.81
C ASN A 179 9.17 -3.37 4.93
N ALA A 180 9.23 -4.09 6.04
CA ALA A 180 8.47 -5.32 6.24
C ALA A 180 6.95 -5.11 6.15
N ASP A 181 6.44 -4.00 6.69
CA ASP A 181 5.01 -3.68 6.66
C ASP A 181 4.54 -3.38 5.24
N PHE A 182 5.31 -2.60 4.48
CA PHE A 182 5.06 -2.36 3.07
C PHE A 182 5.02 -3.65 2.24
N CYS A 183 5.99 -4.55 2.47
CA CYS A 183 6.06 -5.81 1.72
C CYS A 183 4.95 -6.78 2.09
N ASN A 184 4.61 -6.86 3.38
CA ASN A 184 3.47 -7.65 3.83
C ASN A 184 2.17 -7.11 3.19
N GLU A 185 2.02 -5.79 3.10
CA GLU A 185 0.84 -5.20 2.48
C GLU A 185 0.78 -5.47 0.97
N LEU A 186 1.90 -5.39 0.25
CA LEU A 186 1.93 -5.76 -1.18
C LEU A 186 1.53 -7.23 -1.38
N GLU A 187 1.92 -8.13 -0.49
CA GLU A 187 1.49 -9.54 -0.54
C GLU A 187 -0.01 -9.70 -0.27
N ILE A 188 -0.58 -8.89 0.63
CA ILE A 188 -2.03 -8.84 0.86
C ILE A 188 -2.76 -8.32 -0.37
N PHE A 189 -2.31 -7.19 -0.92
CA PHE A 189 -2.83 -6.63 -2.17
C PHE A 189 -2.84 -7.67 -3.29
N ARG A 190 -1.72 -8.39 -3.47
CA ARG A 190 -1.59 -9.44 -4.49
C ARG A 190 -2.70 -10.48 -4.37
N ASN A 191 -2.95 -10.97 -3.16
CA ASN A 191 -3.97 -11.98 -2.91
C ASN A 191 -5.37 -11.46 -3.24
N GLN A 192 -5.68 -10.22 -2.84
CA GLN A 192 -6.97 -9.60 -3.14
C GLN A 192 -7.15 -9.37 -4.64
N PHE A 193 -6.15 -8.80 -5.30
CA PHE A 193 -6.17 -8.53 -6.73
C PHE A 193 -6.33 -9.82 -7.53
N ASN A 194 -5.50 -10.83 -7.28
CA ASN A 194 -5.62 -12.13 -7.96
C ASN A 194 -6.96 -12.81 -7.68
N GLY A 195 -7.50 -12.67 -6.48
CA GLY A 195 -8.85 -13.13 -6.13
C GLY A 195 -9.93 -12.45 -6.97
N PHE A 196 -9.86 -11.12 -7.09
CA PHE A 196 -10.75 -10.34 -7.95
C PHE A 196 -10.64 -10.76 -9.42
N ILE A 197 -9.42 -10.82 -9.97
CA ILE A 197 -9.18 -11.24 -11.35
C ILE A 197 -9.75 -12.64 -11.61
N SER A 198 -9.52 -13.59 -10.70
CA SER A 198 -10.04 -14.96 -10.82
C SER A 198 -11.57 -15.03 -10.73
N SER A 199 -12.20 -14.08 -10.05
CA SER A 199 -13.66 -14.05 -9.87
C SER A 199 -14.43 -13.48 -11.08
N LYS A 200 -13.75 -12.79 -12.00
CA LYS A 200 -14.37 -12.14 -13.16
C LYS A 200 -14.01 -12.90 -14.43
N SER A 201 -15.01 -13.48 -15.08
CA SER A 201 -14.85 -14.19 -16.37
C SER A 201 -14.34 -13.32 -17.52
N GLU A 202 -14.38 -11.99 -17.36
CA GLU A 202 -13.84 -11.01 -18.29
C GLU A 202 -12.29 -11.05 -18.36
N PHE A 203 -11.61 -11.59 -17.34
CA PHE A 203 -10.16 -11.73 -17.31
C PHE A 203 -9.74 -13.18 -17.55
N ASN A 204 -9.64 -13.58 -18.82
CA ASN A 204 -9.19 -14.92 -19.21
C ASN A 204 -7.68 -15.02 -19.46
N ASP A 205 -6.93 -13.98 -19.11
CA ASP A 205 -5.51 -13.85 -19.41
C ASP A 205 -4.64 -14.10 -18.17
N LYS A 206 -3.63 -14.95 -18.32
CA LYS A 206 -2.64 -15.24 -17.27
C LYS A 206 -1.72 -14.05 -17.00
N ASP A 207 -1.61 -13.11 -17.93
CA ASP A 207 -0.72 -11.95 -17.81
C ASP A 207 -1.16 -10.97 -16.70
N LEU A 208 -2.42 -11.06 -16.25
CA LEU A 208 -2.93 -10.30 -15.12
C LEU A 208 -2.69 -10.97 -13.76
N TYR A 209 -2.24 -12.22 -13.73
CA TYR A 209 -1.98 -12.91 -12.48
C TYR A 209 -0.62 -12.49 -11.92
N ILE A 210 -0.63 -11.90 -10.73
CA ILE A 210 0.60 -11.49 -10.07
C ILE A 210 1.21 -12.71 -9.37
N PRO A 211 2.40 -13.19 -9.77
CA PRO A 211 3.00 -14.37 -9.18
C PRO A 211 3.46 -14.12 -7.75
N TRP A 212 3.60 -15.22 -6.98
CA TRP A 212 4.24 -15.17 -5.68
C TRP A 212 5.66 -14.64 -5.80
N ASN A 213 6.04 -13.72 -4.90
CA ASN A 213 7.43 -13.32 -4.78
C ASN A 213 8.13 -14.19 -3.72
N ILE A 214 9.16 -14.94 -4.12
CA ILE A 214 9.78 -16.03 -3.34
C ILE A 214 10.43 -15.52 -2.03
N PHE A 215 10.67 -14.22 -1.88
CA PHE A 215 11.39 -13.65 -0.74
C PHE A 215 10.53 -13.31 0.48
N SER A 216 9.18 -13.33 0.40
CA SER A 216 8.31 -13.23 1.59
C SER A 216 8.51 -14.40 2.59
N ARG A 217 9.20 -15.47 2.17
CA ARG A 217 9.62 -16.57 3.06
C ARG A 217 10.84 -16.27 3.93
N LYS A 218 11.66 -15.26 3.61
CA LYS A 218 12.88 -14.98 4.40
C LYS A 218 12.61 -14.21 5.71
N SER A 219 11.38 -13.71 5.91
CA SER A 219 10.96 -13.01 7.13
C SER A 219 10.21 -13.90 8.14
N PHE A 220 9.88 -15.14 7.79
CA PHE A 220 9.14 -16.06 8.65
C PHE A 220 9.89 -17.40 8.84
N THR A 221 11.04 -17.34 9.51
CA THR A 221 11.53 -18.46 10.31
C THR A 221 11.64 -17.99 11.76
N PRO A 222 11.02 -18.69 12.74
CA PRO A 222 11.10 -18.32 14.17
C PRO A 222 12.50 -18.51 14.77
N PHE A 223 13.45 -18.99 13.97
CA PHE A 223 14.87 -19.02 14.29
C PHE A 223 15.55 -18.01 13.35
N GLY A 224 16.15 -16.98 13.92
CA GLY A 224 16.64 -15.79 13.23
C GLY A 224 17.71 -16.04 12.16
N PRO A 225 18.16 -14.97 11.47
CA PRO A 225 19.11 -15.07 10.36
C PRO A 225 20.52 -15.35 10.88
N TRP A 226 20.83 -16.62 11.15
CA TRP A 226 22.17 -17.09 11.47
C TRP A 226 22.69 -18.04 10.40
N PHE A 227 22.73 -17.57 9.15
CA PHE A 227 23.64 -18.09 8.12
C PHE A 227 24.02 -16.95 7.19
N ARG A 228 24.88 -16.06 7.68
CA ARG A 228 25.72 -15.20 6.82
C ARG A 228 27.04 -15.93 6.62
N ASP A 229 27.05 -16.97 5.79
CA ASP A 229 28.31 -17.60 5.44
C ASP A 229 29.07 -16.75 4.42
N ARG A 230 30.38 -16.76 4.61
CA ARG A 230 31.34 -15.71 4.35
C ARG A 230 32.34 -16.27 3.34
N SER A 231 32.27 -15.87 2.07
CA SER A 231 33.39 -16.11 1.14
C SER A 231 33.37 -15.19 -0.09
N LYS A 232 33.71 -13.90 0.10
CA LYS A 232 34.40 -13.17 -0.97
C LYS A 232 35.87 -13.59 -0.98
N ARG A 233 36.20 -14.66 -1.71
CA ARG A 233 37.58 -14.89 -2.18
C ARG A 233 37.61 -14.60 -3.69
N LYS A 234 38.52 -13.70 -4.08
CA LYS A 234 38.75 -13.29 -5.48
C LYS A 234 39.12 -14.51 -6.34
N PRO A 235 38.72 -14.57 -7.62
CA PRO A 235 39.17 -15.64 -8.50
C PRO A 235 40.65 -15.43 -8.86
N LYS A 236 41.50 -16.40 -8.58
CA LYS A 236 42.78 -16.57 -9.27
C LYS A 236 42.61 -17.67 -10.31
N PHE A 237 42.81 -17.29 -11.57
CA PHE A 237 43.05 -18.18 -12.70
C PHE A 237 44.14 -19.20 -12.37
N TYR A 238 43.94 -20.47 -12.73
CA TYR A 238 44.82 -21.27 -13.59
C TYR A 238 44.09 -22.55 -14.00
N SER A 239 44.19 -22.88 -15.27
CA SER A 239 43.72 -24.09 -15.93
C SER A 239 44.58 -25.31 -15.54
N ASN A 240 43.99 -26.51 -15.52
CA ASN A 240 44.39 -27.69 -16.33
C ASN A 240 43.77 -29.00 -15.80
N ILE A 241 42.98 -29.63 -16.68
CA ILE A 241 42.94 -31.05 -17.09
C ILE A 241 43.32 -32.13 -16.05
N ALA A 242 42.37 -32.99 -15.68
CA ALA A 242 42.41 -34.45 -15.92
C ALA A 242 41.17 -35.16 -15.34
N ASN A 243 40.68 -36.15 -16.09
CA ASN A 243 39.58 -37.07 -15.76
C ASN A 243 39.92 -37.99 -14.57
N GLU A 244 38.92 -38.39 -13.79
CA GLU A 244 38.57 -39.79 -13.46
C GLU A 244 37.38 -39.84 -12.45
N GLN A 245 36.37 -40.66 -12.76
CA GLN A 245 35.32 -41.15 -11.83
C GLN A 245 35.73 -42.56 -11.33
N PRO A 246 34.93 -43.25 -10.49
CA PRO A 246 34.48 -42.93 -9.14
C PRO A 246 34.80 -44.10 -8.16
N GLU A 247 35.18 -43.83 -6.91
CA GLU A 247 35.27 -44.90 -5.90
C GLU A 247 34.05 -44.91 -4.97
N ILE A 248 33.34 -46.03 -5.03
CA ILE A 248 32.25 -46.47 -4.17
C ILE A 248 32.90 -47.08 -2.91
N LEU A 249 32.41 -46.71 -1.72
CA LEU A 249 32.62 -47.52 -0.51
C LEU A 249 31.28 -47.76 0.19
N GLN A 250 30.95 -49.04 0.27
CA GLN A 250 29.74 -49.59 0.85
C GLN A 250 29.80 -49.64 2.39
N ALA A 251 28.63 -49.42 2.99
CA ALA A 251 28.03 -50.10 4.14
C ALA A 251 28.85 -50.32 5.43
N THR A 252 28.33 -49.77 6.54
CA THR A 252 27.86 -50.62 7.66
C THR A 252 26.82 -49.90 8.53
N ARG A 253 26.01 -50.71 9.19
CA ARG A 253 24.70 -50.42 9.80
C ARG A 253 24.83 -50.51 11.33
N ILE A 254 23.90 -49.85 12.02
CA ILE A 254 23.36 -50.14 13.37
C ILE A 254 23.66 -49.12 14.49
N SER A 255 22.55 -48.85 15.17
CA SER A 255 22.08 -47.91 16.19
C SER A 255 22.84 -47.75 17.49
N ARG A 256 22.64 -46.59 18.13
CA ARG A 256 22.10 -46.41 19.51
C ARG A 256 21.85 -44.91 19.80
N MET A 257 20.60 -44.55 20.08
CA MET A 257 20.23 -43.28 20.75
C MET A 257 20.63 -43.37 22.24
N PRO A 258 21.10 -42.27 22.87
CA PRO A 258 21.10 -42.14 24.32
C PRO A 258 19.96 -41.23 24.80
N ASP A 259 19.38 -41.66 25.91
CA ASP A 259 18.18 -41.17 26.56
C ASP A 259 18.16 -39.71 27.01
N ILE A 260 16.93 -39.17 26.98
CA ILE A 260 16.48 -37.89 27.55
C ILE A 260 16.72 -37.88 29.07
N LYS A 261 17.40 -36.85 29.59
CA LYS A 261 17.43 -36.54 31.02
C LYS A 261 16.58 -35.29 31.33
N PRO A 262 15.78 -35.31 32.41
CA PRO A 262 14.88 -34.20 32.76
C PRO A 262 15.57 -33.06 33.53
N TYR A 263 14.87 -31.93 33.43
CA TYR A 263 15.05 -30.51 33.78
C TYR A 263 15.29 -30.18 35.26
N ASN A 264 15.97 -29.05 35.51
CA ASN A 264 15.82 -28.21 36.70
C ASN A 264 16.02 -26.73 36.30
N ILE A 265 14.97 -25.91 36.42
CA ILE A 265 15.01 -24.45 36.26
C ILE A 265 14.64 -23.84 37.62
N SER A 266 15.53 -23.06 38.21
CA SER A 266 15.27 -22.23 39.38
C SER A 266 14.98 -20.78 38.95
N TYR A 267 13.85 -20.22 39.36
CA TYR A 267 13.55 -18.80 39.25
C TYR A 267 14.34 -18.00 40.30
N MET A 268 14.97 -16.89 39.90
CA MET A 268 15.30 -15.81 40.82
C MET A 268 14.49 -14.58 40.42
N SER A 269 13.62 -14.15 41.32
CA SER A 269 12.94 -12.86 41.28
C SER A 269 13.74 -11.86 42.11
N MET A 270 14.04 -10.69 41.53
CA MET A 270 14.24 -9.42 42.21
C MET A 270 13.64 -8.32 41.35
#